data_AF-A0A960NNM4-F1
#
_entry.id   AF-A0A960NNM4-F1
#
_cell.length_a   1.000
_cell.length_b   1.000
_cell.length_c   1.000
_cell.angle_alpha   90.00
_cell.angle_beta   90.00
_cell.angle_gamma   90.00
#
_symmetry.space_group_name_H-M   'P 1'
#
loop_
_entity.id
_entity.type
_entity.pdbx_description
1 polymer ?
#
loop_
_entity_poly.entity_id
_entity_poly.type
_entity_poly.pdbx_seq_one_letter_code
_entity_poly.pdbx_strand_id
1 'polypeptide(L)'
;MQRNRFKLDISATQARHTDPTKYIVFGLWLIGHSERAIARAMGFRPKQISGIIGKSEYKNRSAMTDQERKKLLAELKEVRFLDGVPLDGGRLNKIRWEIIPLGGTQLRGPLKRKIR
;
A
#
# COMPACT_ATOMS: atom_id res chain seq x y z
N MET A 1 -30.91 -20.55 -5.85
CA MET A 1 -30.63 -19.17 -5.39
C MET A 1 -29.37 -19.18 -4.54
N GLN A 2 -28.25 -18.69 -5.08
CA GLN A 2 -26.95 -18.67 -4.40
C GLN A 2 -26.96 -17.59 -3.31
N ARG A 3 -26.69 -18.00 -2.08
CA ARG A 3 -26.62 -17.12 -0.91
C ARG A 3 -25.28 -16.37 -0.92
N ASN A 4 -25.34 -15.06 -1.15
CA ASN A 4 -24.23 -14.12 -1.01
C ASN A 4 -23.60 -14.26 0.39
N ARG A 5 -22.36 -14.76 0.42
CA ARG A 5 -21.61 -15.09 1.64
C ARG A 5 -20.57 -14.03 2.03
N PHE A 6 -20.75 -12.79 1.57
CA PHE A 6 -19.97 -11.65 2.02
C PHE A 6 -20.77 -10.85 3.06
N LYS A 7 -21.07 -11.50 4.19
CA LYS A 7 -21.23 -10.74 5.43
C LYS A 7 -19.84 -10.24 5.78
N LEU A 8 -19.50 -9.09 5.21
CA LEU A 8 -18.46 -8.23 5.71
C LEU A 8 -18.87 -7.88 7.14
N ASP A 9 -18.35 -8.67 8.10
CA ASP A 9 -18.15 -8.24 9.48
C ASP A 9 -17.12 -7.09 9.47
N ILE A 10 -17.50 -5.99 8.79
CA ILE A 10 -17.02 -4.65 9.11
C ILE A 10 -17.73 -4.29 10.41
N SER A 11 -17.36 -5.02 11.47
CA SER A 11 -17.72 -4.66 12.83
C SER A 11 -17.30 -3.22 13.04
N ALA A 12 -18.15 -2.45 13.70
CA ALA A 12 -17.99 -1.05 14.08
C ALA A 12 -16.69 -0.72 14.87
N THR A 13 -15.77 -1.67 15.01
CA THR A 13 -14.37 -1.52 15.43
C THR A 13 -13.46 -0.89 14.37
N GLN A 14 -13.89 -0.76 13.11
CA GLN A 14 -13.19 0.00 12.06
C GLN A 14 -13.18 1.53 12.31
N ALA A 15 -13.90 2.04 13.31
CA ALA A 15 -13.87 3.45 13.74
C ALA A 15 -12.52 3.94 14.34
N ARG A 16 -11.42 3.19 14.19
CA ARG A 16 -10.07 3.51 14.72
C ARG A 16 -9.03 3.74 13.62
N HIS A 17 -9.40 4.46 12.55
CA HIS A 17 -8.44 4.99 11.57
C HIS A 17 -7.62 6.18 12.14
N THR A 18 -7.02 6.00 13.31
CA THR A 18 -6.21 7.02 14.01
C THR A 18 -4.71 6.87 13.80
N ASP A 19 -4.26 6.00 12.88
CA ASP A 19 -2.82 5.83 12.62
C ASP A 19 -2.47 6.14 11.16
N PRO A 20 -2.15 7.42 10.85
CA PRO A 20 -1.56 7.84 9.59
C PRO A 20 -0.42 6.94 9.11
N THR A 21 0.33 6.35 10.03
CA THR A 21 1.42 5.42 9.73
C THR A 21 0.90 4.19 8.99
N LYS A 22 -0.19 3.57 9.46
CA LYS A 22 -0.75 2.37 8.83
C LYS A 22 -1.23 2.67 7.43
N TYR A 23 -1.94 3.79 7.26
CA TYR A 23 -2.43 4.23 5.96
C TYR A 23 -1.28 4.40 4.95
N ILE A 24 -0.20 5.07 5.36
CA ILE A 24 1.00 5.24 4.53
C ILE A 24 1.67 3.90 4.23
N VAL A 25 1.83 3.04 5.23
CA VAL A 25 2.45 1.72 5.06
C VAL A 25 1.66 0.88 4.07
N PHE A 26 0.33 0.85 4.16
CA PHE A 26 -0.53 0.09 3.27
C PHE A 26 -0.47 0.61 1.83
N GLY A 27 -0.52 1.94 1.64
CA GLY A 27 -0.40 2.55 0.32
C GLY A 27 0.92 2.21 -0.35
N LEU A 28 2.04 2.42 0.35
CA LEU A 28 3.37 2.11 -0.19
C LEU A 28 3.57 0.61 -0.43
N TRP A 29 3.01 -0.24 0.45
CA TRP A 29 3.07 -1.68 0.30
C TRP A 29 2.33 -2.15 -0.95
N LEU A 30 1.07 -1.72 -1.15
CA LEU A 30 0.26 -2.08 -2.32
C LEU A 30 0.87 -1.56 -3.63
N ILE A 31 1.48 -0.38 -3.62
CA ILE A 31 2.26 0.16 -4.75
C ILE A 31 3.40 -0.78 -5.15
N GLY A 32 4.01 -1.48 -4.19
CA GLY A 32 5.05 -2.48 -4.48
C GLY A 32 6.37 -2.22 -3.75
N HIS A 33 6.44 -1.23 -2.87
CA HIS A 33 7.65 -1.01 -2.08
C HIS A 33 7.91 -2.18 -1.13
N SER A 34 9.19 -2.45 -0.86
CA SER A 34 9.60 -3.46 0.12
C SER A 34 9.45 -2.92 1.54
N GLU A 35 9.30 -3.82 2.53
CA GLU A 35 9.24 -3.42 3.95
C GLU A 35 10.43 -2.55 4.35
N ARG A 36 11.63 -2.87 3.85
CA ARG A 36 12.86 -2.10 4.11
C ARG A 36 12.81 -0.69 3.54
N ALA A 37 12.30 -0.52 2.32
CA ALA A 37 12.16 0.79 1.69
C ALA A 37 11.15 1.66 2.46
N ILE A 38 10.03 1.07 2.85
CA ILE A 38 9.00 1.73 3.66
C ILE A 38 9.55 2.12 5.04
N ALA A 39 10.25 1.20 5.70
CA ALA A 39 10.89 1.45 6.99
C ALA A 39 11.85 2.64 6.93
N ARG A 40 12.69 2.71 5.88
CA ARG A 40 13.61 3.83 5.65
C ARG A 40 12.87 5.14 5.39
N ALA A 41 11.84 5.13 4.56
CA ALA A 41 11.07 6.33 4.23
C ALA A 41 10.33 6.91 5.45
N MET A 42 9.92 6.03 6.38
CA MET A 42 9.13 6.39 7.55
C MET A 42 9.95 6.52 8.85
N GLY A 43 11.25 6.22 8.83
CA GLY A 43 12.09 6.25 10.02
C GLY A 43 11.81 5.15 11.05
N PHE A 44 11.23 4.01 10.62
CA PHE A 44 10.92 2.87 11.49
C PHE A 44 11.91 1.72 11.33
N ARG A 45 11.85 0.76 12.27
CA ARG A 45 12.54 -0.53 12.11
C ARG A 45 11.74 -1.45 11.16
N PRO A 46 12.40 -2.25 10.31
CA PRO A 46 11.70 -3.20 9.42
C PRO A 46 10.73 -4.13 10.15
N LYS A 47 11.06 -4.56 11.38
CA LYS A 47 10.18 -5.40 12.21
C LYS A 47 8.85 -4.72 12.56
N GLN A 48 8.83 -3.40 12.73
CA GLN A 48 7.59 -2.65 12.99
C GLN A 48 6.71 -2.63 11.74
N ILE A 49 7.31 -2.41 10.56
CA ILE A 49 6.61 -2.44 9.28
C ILE A 49 6.03 -3.84 9.00
N SER A 50 6.82 -4.89 9.21
CA SER A 50 6.35 -6.27 9.07
C SER A 50 5.20 -6.60 10.02
N GLY A 51 5.26 -6.11 11.27
CA GLY A 51 4.16 -6.26 12.23
C GLY A 51 2.88 -5.52 11.84
N ILE A 52 2.99 -4.35 11.20
CA ILE A 52 1.85 -3.59 10.66
C ILE A 52 1.23 -4.35 9.48
N ILE A 53 2.05 -4.78 8.53
CA ILE A 53 1.60 -5.50 7.32
C ILE A 53 1.00 -6.85 7.71
N GLY A 54 1.65 -7.62 8.58
CA GLY A 54 1.22 -8.96 8.97
C GLY A 54 -0.14 -9.02 9.67
N LYS A 55 -0.59 -7.91 10.25
CA LYS A 55 -1.93 -7.75 10.87
C LYS A 55 -2.98 -7.18 9.93
N SER A 56 -2.62 -6.88 8.67
CA SER A 56 -3.51 -6.31 7.68
C SER A 56 -4.03 -7.36 6.70
N GLU A 57 -5.10 -7.01 5.99
CA GLU A 57 -5.61 -7.79 4.85
C GLU A 57 -4.63 -7.82 3.66
N TYR A 58 -3.70 -6.85 3.60
CA TYR A 58 -2.73 -6.72 2.51
C TYR A 58 -1.48 -7.58 2.67
N LYS A 59 -1.35 -8.37 3.75
CA LYS A 59 -0.13 -9.13 4.08
C LYS A 59 0.40 -10.01 2.94
N ASN A 60 -0.51 -10.58 2.13
CA ASN A 60 -0.18 -11.51 1.06
C ASN A 60 -0.11 -10.83 -0.31
N ARG A 61 0.36 -9.58 -0.39
CA ARG A 61 0.49 -8.83 -1.66
C ARG A 61 1.23 -9.61 -2.76
N SER A 62 2.22 -10.42 -2.42
CA SER A 62 2.96 -11.23 -3.40
C SER A 62 2.11 -12.30 -4.09
N ALA A 63 1.00 -12.73 -3.47
CA ALA A 63 0.05 -13.67 -4.04
C ALA A 63 -1.10 -12.96 -4.77
N MET A 64 -1.17 -11.63 -4.71
CA MET A 64 -2.18 -10.84 -5.42
C MET A 64 -1.77 -10.61 -6.86
N THR A 65 -2.73 -10.70 -7.76
CA THR A 65 -2.60 -10.24 -9.14
C THR A 65 -2.44 -8.72 -9.19
N ASP A 66 -1.88 -8.22 -10.29
CA ASP A 66 -1.76 -6.78 -10.53
C ASP A 66 -3.15 -6.10 -10.56
N GLN A 67 -4.20 -6.80 -11.01
CA GLN A 67 -5.57 -6.27 -11.00
C GLN A 67 -6.13 -6.13 -9.57
N GLU A 68 -5.94 -7.14 -8.72
CA GLU A 68 -6.35 -7.07 -7.30
C GLU A 68 -5.62 -5.96 -6.56
N ARG A 69 -4.31 -5.82 -6.78
CA ARG A 69 -3.52 -4.73 -6.18
C ARG A 69 -4.00 -3.36 -6.63
N LYS A 70 -4.32 -3.19 -7.92
CA LYS A 70 -4.87 -1.93 -8.45
C LYS A 70 -6.21 -1.59 -7.79
N LYS A 71 -7.10 -2.59 -7.65
CA LYS A 71 -8.41 -2.41 -7.02
C LYS A 71 -8.26 -1.97 -5.56
N LEU A 72 -7.47 -2.69 -4.76
CA LEU A 72 -7.24 -2.35 -3.36
C LEU A 72 -6.55 -0.98 -3.18
N LEU A 73 -5.63 -0.63 -4.08
CA LEU A 73 -4.97 0.69 -4.07
C LEU A 73 -5.96 1.81 -4.41
N ALA A 74 -6.91 1.57 -5.32
CA ALA A 74 -7.95 2.53 -5.65
C ALA A 74 -8.92 2.73 -4.47
N GLU A 75 -9.39 1.66 -3.85
CA GLU A 75 -10.23 1.72 -2.64
C GLU A 75 -9.54 2.49 -1.50
N LEU A 76 -8.24 2.24 -1.29
CA LEU A 76 -7.46 2.97 -0.28
C LEU A 76 -7.35 4.47 -0.61
N LYS A 77 -7.23 4.81 -1.90
CA LYS A 77 -7.16 6.21 -2.36
C LYS A 77 -8.49 6.94 -2.19
N GLU A 78 -9.62 6.27 -2.37
CA GLU A 78 -10.95 6.86 -2.20
C GLU A 78 -11.19 7.32 -0.76
N VAL A 79 -10.72 6.54 0.22
CA VAL A 79 -10.86 6.86 1.65
C VAL A 79 -9.73 7.76 2.19
N ARG A 80 -8.91 8.35 1.31
CA ARG A 80 -7.72 9.13 1.70
C ARG A 80 -8.04 10.38 2.51
N PHE A 81 -9.17 11.00 2.24
CA PHE A 81 -9.59 12.25 2.86
C PHE A 81 -10.78 12.00 3.75
N LEU A 82 -10.67 12.41 5.02
CA LEU A 82 -11.79 12.45 5.96
C LEU A 82 -12.03 13.92 6.30
N ASP A 83 -13.23 14.43 5.99
CA ASP A 83 -13.60 15.83 6.20
C ASP A 83 -12.60 16.84 5.59
N GLY A 84 -12.07 16.51 4.41
CA GLY A 84 -11.07 17.32 3.69
C GLY A 84 -9.64 17.21 4.25
N VAL A 85 -9.42 16.46 5.32
CA VAL A 85 -8.09 16.23 5.90
C VAL A 85 -7.49 14.93 5.37
N PRO A 86 -6.26 14.93 4.82
CA PRO A 86 -5.62 13.71 4.37
C PRO A 86 -5.20 12.85 5.55
N LEU A 87 -5.61 11.58 5.56
CA LEU A 87 -5.23 10.60 6.59
C LEU A 87 -3.70 10.39 6.68
N ASP A 88 -2.96 10.65 5.60
CA ASP A 88 -1.49 10.56 5.55
C ASP A 88 -0.74 11.84 5.98
N GLY A 89 -1.45 12.89 6.40
CA GLY A 89 -0.84 14.19 6.72
C GLY A 89 -0.10 14.84 5.54
N GLY A 90 -0.47 14.50 4.30
CA GLY A 90 0.13 15.00 3.07
C GLY A 90 1.36 14.22 2.60
N ARG A 91 1.80 13.18 3.31
CA ARG A 91 3.01 12.41 2.95
C ARG A 91 2.90 11.68 1.62
N LEU A 92 1.68 11.39 1.16
CA LEU A 92 1.43 10.74 -0.12
C LEU A 92 1.05 11.70 -1.25
N ASN A 93 1.16 13.02 -1.05
CA ASN A 93 0.82 14.01 -2.08
C ASN A 93 1.73 13.92 -3.33
N LYS A 94 2.98 13.46 -3.15
CA LYS A 94 3.99 13.41 -4.22
C LYS A 94 4.16 12.02 -4.83
N ILE A 95 3.42 11.02 -4.35
CA ILE A 95 3.53 9.65 -4.87
C ILE A 95 2.50 9.43 -5.97
N ARG A 96 2.86 8.58 -6.94
CA ARG A 96 1.90 8.08 -7.91
C ARG A 96 1.11 6.93 -7.29
N TRP A 97 -0.21 7.02 -7.35
CA TRP A 97 -1.13 5.96 -6.90
C TRP A 97 -1.26 4.88 -7.97
N GLU A 98 -0.12 4.32 -8.35
CA GLU A 98 0.01 3.33 -9.42
C GLU A 98 0.84 2.17 -8.90
N ILE A 99 0.43 0.94 -9.21
CA ILE A 99 1.22 -0.23 -8.83
C ILE A 99 2.47 -0.34 -9.70
N ILE A 100 3.55 -0.82 -9.11
CA ILE A 100 4.69 -1.39 -9.81
C ILE A 100 4.26 -2.82 -10.20
N PRO A 101 4.09 -3.12 -11.51
CA PRO A 101 3.65 -4.43 -11.97
C PRO A 101 4.62 -5.54 -11.54
N LEU A 102 4.08 -6.73 -11.25
CA LEU A 102 4.91 -7.90 -10.91
C LEU A 102 5.65 -8.48 -12.13
N GLY A 103 5.19 -8.17 -13.35
CA GLY A 103 5.79 -8.65 -14.58
C GLY A 103 5.52 -7.73 -15.77
N GLY A 104 6.59 -7.36 -16.46
CA GLY A 104 6.57 -6.55 -17.68
C GLY A 104 7.83 -5.71 -17.77
N THR A 105 8.95 -6.34 -18.12
CA THR A 105 10.19 -5.71 -18.58
C THR A 105 10.57 -4.45 -17.79
N GLN A 106 11.39 -4.59 -16.75
CA GLN A 106 12.38 -3.55 -16.50
C GLN A 106 13.15 -3.41 -17.81
N LEU A 107 12.78 -2.43 -18.65
CA LEU A 107 13.66 -1.93 -19.68
C LEU A 107 14.88 -1.49 -18.89
N ARG A 108 15.89 -2.37 -18.82
CA ARG A 108 17.25 -1.99 -18.51
C ARG A 108 17.60 -1.01 -19.62
N GLY A 109 17.25 0.26 -19.42
CA GLY A 109 17.84 1.33 -20.19
C GLY A 109 19.35 1.11 -20.13
N PRO A 110 20.07 1.21 -21.25
CA PRO A 110 21.49 0.95 -21.25
C PRO A 110 22.13 1.83 -20.19
N LEU A 111 22.73 1.21 -19.17
CA LEU A 111 23.61 1.88 -18.23
C LEU A 111 24.74 2.47 -19.06
N LYS A 112 24.59 3.72 -19.51
CA LYS A 112 25.70 4.51 -20.04
C LYS A 112 26.65 4.76 -18.87
N ARG A 113 27.55 3.80 -18.68
CA ARG A 113 28.73 3.96 -17.83
C ARG A 113 29.60 5.00 -18.53
N LYS A 114 29.52 6.26 -18.10
CA LYS A 114 30.52 7.27 -18.49
C LYS A 114 31.78 6.94 -17.69
N ILE A 115 32.64 6.11 -18.29
CA ILE A 115 34.02 5.98 -17.86
C ILE A 115 34.66 7.34 -18.19
N ARG A 116 35.22 8.00 -17.19
CA ARG A 116 36.15 9.11 -17.36
C ARG A 116 37.49 8.64 -16.85
#